data_AF-A0A8T4LWL0-F1
#
_entry.id   AF-A0A8T4LWL0-F1
#
_cell.length_a   1.000
_cell.length_b   1.000
_cell.length_c   1.000
_cell.angle_alpha   90.00
_cell.angle_beta   90.00
_cell.angle_gamma   90.00
#
_symmetry.space_group_name_H-M   'P 1'
#
loop_
_entity.id
_entity.type
_entity.pdbx_description
1 polymer ?
#
loop_
_entity_poly.entity_id
_entity_poly.type
_entity_poly.pdbx_seq_one_letter_code
_entity_poly.pdbx_strand_id
1 'polypeptide(L)'
;MATATRAKEDKTLFYAAVCLAAAFFILAAGMGAKAQQNEFKTELHMHLRVSGGVLGFNVSNALEFGSIPTGGGGRKTVFITNTLETTKKAELRAYGQMAEWISLSRNSFPIAAGKTENVSVYAIVPPGTPQGDYYGTMEIRLE
;
A
#
# COMPACT_ATOMS: atom_id res chain seq x y z
N MET A 1 -62.26 -39.95 -28.85
CA MET A 1 -60.82 -40.32 -28.76
C MET A 1 -60.10 -39.70 -29.94
N ALA A 2 -59.48 -38.52 -29.78
CA ALA A 2 -58.48 -37.92 -30.70
C ALA A 2 -58.04 -36.52 -30.21
N THR A 3 -58.89 -35.82 -29.46
CA THR A 3 -58.69 -34.40 -29.08
C THR A 3 -57.81 -34.19 -27.85
N ALA A 4 -57.80 -35.14 -26.91
CA ALA A 4 -57.05 -35.00 -25.65
C ALA A 4 -55.53 -35.24 -25.81
N THR A 5 -55.13 -36.05 -26.80
CA THR A 5 -53.73 -36.45 -27.02
C THR A 5 -52.93 -35.32 -27.70
N ARG A 6 -53.54 -34.64 -28.69
CA ARG A 6 -52.94 -33.49 -29.39
C ARG A 6 -52.64 -32.31 -28.47
N ALA A 7 -53.59 -31.98 -27.58
CA ALA A 7 -53.43 -30.89 -26.61
C ALA A 7 -52.35 -31.15 -25.54
N LYS A 8 -52.02 -32.42 -25.26
CA LYS A 8 -50.94 -32.80 -24.35
C LYS A 8 -49.58 -32.73 -25.04
N GLU A 9 -49.52 -33.10 -26.31
CA GLU A 9 -48.34 -33.04 -27.17
C GLU A 9 -47.90 -31.59 -27.42
N ASP A 10 -48.85 -30.69 -27.71
CA ASP A 10 -48.60 -29.24 -27.88
C ASP A 10 -48.05 -28.58 -26.61
N LYS A 11 -48.55 -28.97 -25.43
CA LYS A 11 -48.03 -28.49 -24.14
C LYS A 11 -46.62 -29.02 -23.88
N THR A 12 -46.35 -30.27 -24.25
CA THR A 12 -45.02 -30.88 -24.05
C THR A 12 -43.98 -30.21 -24.96
N LEU A 13 -44.34 -29.93 -26.22
CA LEU A 13 -43.54 -29.15 -27.16
C LEU A 13 -43.33 -27.71 -26.67
N PHE A 14 -44.37 -27.07 -26.11
CA PHE A 14 -44.27 -25.74 -25.53
C PHE A 14 -43.33 -25.71 -24.32
N TYR A 15 -43.43 -26.66 -23.39
CA TYR A 15 -42.51 -26.75 -22.25
C TYR A 15 -41.07 -27.05 -22.69
N ALA A 16 -40.88 -27.93 -23.68
CA ALA A 16 -39.56 -28.21 -24.25
C ALA A 16 -38.93 -26.96 -24.89
N ALA A 17 -39.72 -26.17 -25.63
CA ALA A 17 -39.28 -24.91 -26.23
C ALA A 17 -38.94 -23.84 -25.17
N VAL A 18 -39.74 -23.74 -24.10
CA VAL A 18 -39.47 -22.83 -22.97
C VAL A 18 -38.21 -23.25 -22.22
N CYS A 19 -37.99 -24.55 -22.01
CA CYS A 19 -36.76 -25.06 -21.39
C CYS A 19 -35.52 -24.79 -22.25
N LEU A 20 -35.62 -24.96 -23.58
CA LEU A 20 -34.55 -24.64 -24.52
C LEU A 20 -34.24 -23.14 -24.54
N ALA A 21 -35.27 -22.28 -24.55
CA ALA A 21 -35.10 -20.84 -24.48
C ALA A 21 -34.47 -20.40 -23.15
N ALA A 22 -34.90 -20.97 -22.02
CA ALA A 22 -34.33 -20.69 -20.71
C ALA A 22 -32.86 -21.13 -20.61
N ALA A 23 -32.52 -22.32 -21.14
CA ALA A 23 -31.13 -22.79 -21.20
C ALA A 23 -30.25 -21.87 -22.05
N PHE A 24 -30.79 -21.34 -23.16
CA PHE A 24 -30.09 -20.40 -24.02
C PHE A 24 -29.85 -19.05 -23.32
N PHE A 25 -30.83 -18.54 -22.56
CA PHE A 25 -30.66 -17.34 -21.73
C PHE A 25 -29.63 -17.53 -20.61
N ILE A 26 -29.58 -18.71 -19.96
CA ILE A 26 -28.58 -19.02 -18.93
C ILE A 26 -27.17 -19.09 -19.53
N LEU A 27 -27.01 -19.70 -20.70
CA LEU A 27 -25.73 -19.76 -21.42
C LEU A 27 -25.28 -18.37 -21.90
N ALA A 28 -26.19 -17.56 -22.45
CA ALA A 28 -25.90 -16.19 -22.87
C ALA A 28 -25.53 -15.27 -21.69
N ALA A 29 -26.23 -15.40 -20.55
CA ALA A 29 -25.89 -14.69 -19.32
C ALA A 29 -24.51 -15.11 -18.77
N GLY A 30 -24.15 -16.38 -18.89
CA GLY A 30 -22.82 -16.90 -18.51
C GLY A 30 -21.67 -16.37 -19.38
N MET A 31 -21.92 -16.06 -20.66
CA MET A 31 -20.93 -15.46 -21.56
C MET A 31 -20.79 -13.94 -21.34
N GLY A 32 -21.87 -13.24 -20.97
CA GLY A 32 -21.83 -11.82 -20.57
C GLY A 32 -21.16 -11.58 -19.21
N ALA A 33 -21.17 -12.57 -18.32
CA ALA A 33 -20.51 -12.48 -17.01
C ALA A 33 -18.96 -12.56 -17.06
N LYS A 34 -18.36 -12.90 -18.22
CA LYS A 34 -16.91 -13.06 -18.37
C LYS A 34 -16.19 -11.92 -19.12
N ALA A 35 -16.91 -10.89 -19.57
CA ALA A 35 -16.34 -9.81 -20.39
C ALA A 35 -16.27 -8.44 -19.69
N GLN A 36 -16.39 -8.39 -18.37
CA GLN A 36 -16.16 -7.16 -17.60
C GLN A 36 -15.36 -7.42 -16.33
N GLN A 37 -14.24 -8.14 -16.48
CA GLN A 37 -13.11 -7.92 -15.61
C GLN A 37 -12.31 -6.74 -16.17
N ASN A 38 -12.85 -5.53 -16.04
CA ASN A 38 -11.96 -4.37 -16.05
C ASN A 38 -11.21 -4.42 -14.73
N GLU A 39 -9.95 -4.80 -14.84
CA GLU A 39 -8.94 -4.74 -13.79
C GLU A 39 -9.07 -3.40 -13.04
N PHE A 40 -9.61 -3.47 -11.83
CA PHE A 40 -9.46 -2.40 -10.86
C PHE A 40 -8.01 -2.48 -10.35
N LYS A 41 -7.07 -1.93 -11.13
CA LYS A 41 -5.68 -1.83 -10.73
C LYS A 41 -5.39 -0.39 -10.31
N THR A 42 -5.79 -0.06 -9.09
CA THR A 42 -5.18 1.04 -8.36
C THR A 42 -3.81 0.55 -7.90
N GLU A 43 -2.75 1.04 -8.54
CA GLU A 43 -1.40 0.92 -7.99
C GLU A 43 -1.26 1.92 -6.84
N LEU A 44 -1.72 1.51 -5.66
CA LEU A 44 -1.26 2.10 -4.41
C LEU A 44 0.15 1.58 -4.17
N HIS A 45 1.14 2.40 -4.48
CA HIS A 45 2.50 2.18 -3.99
C HIS A 45 2.50 2.35 -2.48
N MET A 46 2.25 1.25 -1.78
CA MET A 46 2.57 1.09 -0.37
C MET A 46 3.79 0.19 -0.28
N HIS A 47 4.97 0.81 -0.25
CA HIS A 47 6.18 0.09 0.11
C HIS A 47 6.22 -0.10 1.62
N LEU A 48 5.73 -1.26 2.07
CA LEU A 48 5.89 -1.76 3.42
C LEU A 48 7.02 -2.81 3.41
N ARG A 49 8.18 -2.46 3.93
CA ARG A 49 9.12 -3.46 4.44
C ARG A 49 9.04 -3.44 5.95
N VAL A 50 8.22 -4.32 6.52
CA VAL A 50 8.46 -4.79 7.89
C VAL A 50 9.64 -5.76 7.78
N SER A 51 10.87 -5.24 7.86
CA SER A 51 11.95 -6.09 8.37
C SER A 51 11.58 -6.36 9.81
N GLY A 52 11.29 -7.62 10.14
CA GLY A 52 10.82 -8.06 11.44
C GLY A 52 11.50 -7.30 12.55
N GLY A 53 10.71 -6.79 13.51
CA GLY A 53 11.23 -6.03 14.63
C GLY A 53 12.53 -6.64 15.11
N VAL A 54 13.64 -5.92 14.91
CA VAL A 54 14.83 -6.21 15.68
C VAL A 54 14.38 -5.93 17.12
N LEU A 55 14.57 -6.91 18.02
CA LEU A 55 14.27 -6.75 19.45
C LEU A 55 14.73 -5.36 19.91
N GLY A 56 13.81 -4.48 20.32
CA GLY A 56 14.19 -3.14 20.73
C GLY A 56 13.45 -1.97 20.09
N PHE A 57 12.70 -2.12 18.99
CA PHE A 57 12.23 -0.96 18.20
C PHE A 57 10.73 -0.90 17.90
N ASN A 58 10.18 0.31 17.99
CA ASN A 58 8.93 0.68 17.32
C ASN A 58 9.16 2.03 16.61
N VAL A 59 8.99 2.07 15.29
CA VAL A 59 9.08 3.30 14.48
C VAL A 59 7.76 3.46 13.75
N SER A 60 7.05 4.55 14.02
CA SER A 60 5.73 4.79 13.41
C SER A 60 5.86 5.31 11.98
N ASN A 61 5.64 4.43 11.01
CA ASN A 61 5.33 4.69 9.59
C ASN A 61 6.45 5.24 8.68
N ALA A 62 6.20 5.14 7.37
CA ALA A 62 7.04 5.67 6.30
C ALA A 62 7.18 7.20 6.40
N LEU A 63 8.38 7.72 6.13
CA LEU A 63 8.70 9.16 6.11
C LEU A 63 8.22 9.80 4.81
N GLU A 64 6.94 10.12 4.73
CA GLU A 64 6.35 10.81 3.57
C GLU A 64 6.26 12.33 3.81
N PHE A 65 6.99 13.10 3.00
CA PHE A 65 7.04 14.56 3.09
C PHE A 65 5.99 15.28 2.22
N GLY A 66 5.36 14.56 1.27
CA GLY A 66 4.44 15.14 0.30
C GLY A 66 5.16 16.01 -0.74
N SER A 67 4.43 16.93 -1.37
CA SER A 67 4.98 17.83 -2.40
C SER A 67 5.71 19.01 -1.75
N ILE A 68 7.03 19.06 -1.90
CA ILE A 68 7.86 20.20 -1.48
C ILE A 68 8.30 20.97 -2.73
N PRO A 69 8.10 22.30 -2.81
CA PRO A 69 8.59 23.09 -3.94
C PRO A 69 10.13 23.12 -3.97
N THR A 70 10.71 23.32 -5.14
CA THR A 70 12.15 23.59 -5.30
C THR A 70 12.59 24.73 -4.38
N GLY A 71 13.69 24.55 -3.63
CA GLY A 71 14.18 25.51 -2.63
C GLY A 71 13.39 25.52 -1.32
N GLY A 72 12.30 24.76 -1.24
CA GLY A 72 11.48 24.60 -0.04
C GLY A 72 12.00 23.50 0.89
N GLY A 73 11.34 23.36 2.03
CA GLY A 73 11.64 22.28 2.97
C GLY A 73 10.42 21.75 3.69
N GLY A 74 10.52 20.51 4.14
CA GLY A 74 9.53 19.83 4.97
C GLY A 74 10.18 19.29 6.24
N ARG A 75 9.38 19.15 7.30
CA ARG A 75 9.83 18.58 8.58
C ARG A 75 8.90 17.45 9.00
N LYS A 76 9.48 16.35 9.43
CA LYS A 76 8.78 15.24 10.09
C LYS A 76 9.49 14.89 11.39
N THR A 77 8.77 14.27 12.31
CA THR A 77 9.32 13.78 13.57
C THR A 77 9.25 12.27 13.58
N VAL A 78 10.38 11.62 13.83
CA VAL A 78 10.50 10.18 14.02
C VAL A 78 10.62 9.91 15.51
N PHE A 79 9.84 8.95 16.01
CA PHE A 79 9.94 8.46 17.37
C PHE A 79 10.71 7.15 17.37
N ILE A 80 11.74 7.08 18.22
CA ILE A 80 12.60 5.92 18.37
C ILE A 80 12.49 5.47 19.83
N THR A 81 11.85 4.33 20.04
CA THR A 81 11.75 3.70 21.36
C THR A 81 12.82 2.63 21.48
N ASN A 82 13.56 2.63 22.60
CA ASN A 82 14.40 1.50 23.01
C ASN A 82 13.59 0.58 23.92
N THR A 83 13.18 -0.58 23.42
CA THR A 83 12.41 -1.58 24.19
C THR A 83 13.29 -2.61 24.90
N LEU A 84 14.61 -2.41 24.94
CA LEU A 84 15.55 -3.26 25.68
C LEU A 84 15.73 -2.75 27.12
N GLU A 85 16.27 -3.61 27.98
CA GLU A 85 16.51 -3.33 29.40
C GLU A 85 17.81 -2.54 29.66
N THR A 86 18.60 -2.26 28.62
CA THR A 86 19.86 -1.51 28.71
C THR A 86 19.81 -0.26 27.84
N THR A 87 20.57 0.76 28.24
CA THR A 87 20.79 1.95 27.40
C THR A 87 21.51 1.56 26.11
N LYS A 88 21.01 2.07 24.99
CA LYS A 88 21.55 1.83 23.66
C LYS A 88 21.87 3.12 22.95
N LYS A 89 22.84 3.11 22.05
CA LYS A 89 23.17 4.24 21.19
C LYS A 89 22.40 4.12 19.89
N ALA A 90 21.52 5.08 19.61
CA ALA A 90 20.86 5.18 18.31
C ALA A 90 21.75 5.94 17.32
N GLU A 91 21.96 5.38 16.14
CA GLU A 91 22.58 6.04 14.99
C GLU A 91 21.61 6.09 13.81
N LEU A 92 21.50 7.26 13.18
CA LEU A 92 20.62 7.49 12.03
C LEU A 92 21.43 7.95 10.83
N ARG A 93 21.16 7.38 9.65
CA ARG A 93 21.85 7.70 8.39
C ARG A 93 20.88 7.70 7.23
N ALA A 94 20.97 8.71 6.36
CA ALA A 94 20.18 8.78 5.13
C ALA A 94 21.01 8.28 3.94
N TYR A 95 20.36 7.56 3.02
CA TYR A 95 20.94 7.04 1.78
C TYR A 95 19.99 7.26 0.60
N GLY A 96 20.53 7.13 -0.62
CA GLY A 96 19.77 7.29 -1.86
C GLY A 96 19.80 8.73 -2.40
N GLN A 97 18.92 9.02 -3.36
CA GLN A 97 18.92 10.28 -4.10
C GLN A 97 18.69 11.50 -3.21
N MET A 98 17.86 11.33 -2.17
CA MET A 98 17.53 12.41 -1.24
C MET A 98 18.54 12.55 -0.09
N ALA A 99 19.58 11.72 0.01
CA ALA A 99 20.44 11.66 1.21
C ALA A 99 21.02 13.04 1.59
N GLU A 100 21.50 13.79 0.60
CA GLU A 100 22.09 15.13 0.80
C GLU A 100 21.04 16.20 1.12
N TRP A 101 19.76 15.91 0.87
CA TRP A 101 18.64 16.81 1.16
C TRP A 101 18.15 16.64 2.59
N ILE A 102 18.53 15.54 3.24
CA ILE A 102 18.09 15.21 4.58
C ILE A 102 19.04 15.80 5.62
N SER A 103 18.48 16.61 6.51
CA SER A 103 19.13 17.06 7.74
C SER A 103 18.41 16.50 8.96
N LEU A 104 19.18 16.10 9.96
CA LEU A 104 18.68 15.52 11.21
C LEU A 104 18.99 16.46 12.36
N SER A 105 18.02 16.68 13.26
CA SER A 105 18.28 17.46 14.49
C SER A 105 19.37 16.86 15.36
N ARG A 106 19.53 15.53 15.27
CA ARG A 106 20.62 14.73 15.85
C ARG A 106 20.65 13.39 15.14
N ASN A 107 21.84 12.84 14.94
CA ASN A 107 22.04 11.58 14.21
C ASN A 107 22.69 10.48 15.06
N SER A 108 23.19 10.79 16.26
CA SER A 108 23.76 9.84 17.19
C SER A 108 23.48 10.25 18.63
N PHE A 109 22.80 9.41 19.41
CA PHE A 109 22.45 9.72 20.80
C PHE A 109 22.11 8.48 21.62
N PRO A 110 22.32 8.49 22.95
CA PRO A 110 21.89 7.41 23.82
C PRO A 110 20.37 7.44 24.05
N ILE A 111 19.76 6.27 24.15
CA ILE A 111 18.36 6.05 24.53
C ILE A 111 18.35 5.08 25.71
N ALA A 112 17.91 5.55 26.87
CA ALA A 112 17.79 4.70 28.06
C ALA A 112 16.75 3.60 27.87
N ALA A 113 16.84 2.54 28.68
CA ALA A 113 15.90 1.42 28.68
C ALA A 113 14.44 1.90 28.80
N GLY A 114 13.58 1.42 27.90
CA GLY A 114 12.16 1.78 27.85
C GLY A 114 11.85 3.22 27.46
N LYS A 115 12.85 4.04 27.10
CA LYS A 115 12.62 5.44 26.71
C LYS A 115 12.36 5.59 25.22
N THR A 116 11.60 6.62 24.91
CA THR A 116 11.33 7.07 23.53
C THR A 116 11.94 8.44 23.34
N GLU A 117 12.67 8.57 22.25
CA GLU A 117 13.33 9.79 21.83
C GLU A 117 12.76 10.26 20.49
N ASN A 118 12.68 11.57 20.28
CA ASN A 118 12.17 12.16 19.05
C ASN A 118 13.29 12.81 18.24
N VAL A 119 13.35 12.52 16.95
CA VAL A 119 14.29 13.13 16.01
C VAL A 119 13.51 13.87 14.94
N SER A 120 13.86 15.13 14.72
CA SER A 120 13.32 15.89 13.59
C SER A 120 14.14 15.60 12.34
N VAL A 121 13.46 15.17 11.29
CA VAL A 121 14.00 14.94 9.96
C VAL A 121 13.52 16.06 9.07
N TYR A 122 14.46 16.79 8.49
CA TYR A 122 14.21 17.89 7.57
C TYR A 122 14.59 17.44 6.17
N ALA A 123 13.70 17.60 5.21
CA ALA A 123 14.00 17.43 3.79
C ALA A 123 14.06 18.82 3.16
N ILE A 124 15.22 19.22 2.63
CA ILE A 124 15.43 20.54 2.01
C ILE A 124 15.77 20.31 0.55
N VAL A 125 14.85 20.68 -0.34
CA VAL A 125 15.02 20.46 -1.78
C VAL A 125 15.92 21.56 -2.33
N PRO A 126 17.07 21.23 -2.97
CA PRO A 126 17.94 22.25 -3.54
C PRO A 126 17.23 23.14 -4.57
N PRO A 127 17.58 24.43 -4.67
CA PRO A 127 17.05 25.29 -5.72
C PRO A 127 17.37 24.76 -7.12
N GLY A 128 16.40 24.83 -8.04
CA GLY A 128 16.59 24.39 -9.43
C GLY A 128 16.52 22.87 -9.62
N THR A 129 16.16 22.12 -8.58
CA THR A 129 15.86 20.69 -8.69
C THR A 129 14.70 20.48 -9.67
N PRO A 130 14.83 19.61 -10.70
CA PRO A 130 13.75 19.29 -11.62
C PRO A 130 12.50 18.77 -10.90
N GLN A 131 11.33 19.02 -11.48
CA GLN A 131 10.10 18.42 -10.97
C GLN A 131 10.13 16.90 -11.19
N GLY A 132 9.82 16.14 -10.16
CA GLY A 132 9.74 14.68 -10.22
C GLY A 132 9.65 14.05 -8.83
N ASP A 133 9.55 12.72 -8.82
CA ASP A 133 9.58 11.92 -7.60
C ASP A 133 11.02 11.58 -7.23
N TYR A 134 11.33 11.75 -5.94
CA TYR A 134 12.64 11.47 -5.38
C TYR A 134 12.51 10.50 -4.22
N TYR A 135 13.46 9.56 -4.14
CA TYR A 135 13.41 8.49 -3.16
C TYR A 135 14.70 8.43 -2.33
N GLY A 136 14.54 8.10 -1.05
CA GLY A 136 15.63 7.91 -0.12
C GLY A 136 15.29 6.85 0.93
N THR A 137 16.30 6.36 1.63
CA THR A 137 16.15 5.41 2.74
C THR A 137 16.80 6.01 3.98
N MET A 138 16.09 5.96 5.11
CA MET A 138 16.66 6.26 6.42
C MET A 138 16.97 4.94 7.12
N GLU A 139 18.23 4.74 7.48
CA GLU A 139 18.68 3.64 8.32
C GLU A 139 18.76 4.11 9.77
N ILE A 140 18.30 3.26 10.69
CA ILE A 140 18.37 3.47 12.14
C ILE A 140 19.02 2.24 12.76
N ARG A 141 20.11 2.41 13.49
CA ARG A 141 20.85 1.35 14.19
C ARG A 141 20.82 1.60 15.70
N LEU A 142 20.72 0.55 16.51
CA LEU A 142 20.95 0.60 17.96
C LEU A 142 22.16 -0.26 18.28
N GLU A 143 23.15 0.33 18.95
CA GLU A 143 24.37 -0.33 19.45
C GLU A 143 24.34 -0.45 20.97
#